data_AF-A0A497S1Y7-F1
#
_entry.id   AF-A0A497S1Y7-F1
#
_cell.length_a   1.000
_cell.length_b   1.000
_cell.length_c   1.000
_cell.angle_alpha   90.00
_cell.angle_beta   90.00
_cell.angle_gamma   90.00
#
_symmetry.space_group_name_H-M   'P 1'
#
loop_
_entity.id
_entity.type
_entity.pdbx_description
1 polymer ?
#
loop_
_entity_poly.entity_id
_entity_poly.type
_entity_poly.pdbx_seq_one_letter_code
_entity_poly.pdbx_strand_id
1 'polypeptide(L)'
;MIQIDGSIGEGGGQILRTSIAMSAITQTPVRIFNIRAKRRNPGLRAQHLHAIKSVKNLCNARVINARIGSTEIEFIPNEISGGRFNIDVGTAGSVTLVLQALMLPALVAKDSTIIKIRGGTDVKWSPPIDYLRFVTLPILRKFG
;
A
#
# COMPACT_ATOMS: atom_id res chain seq x y z
N MET A 1 -0.83 19.88 0.03
CA MET A 1 -1.33 18.55 -0.39
C MET A 1 -0.86 18.29 -1.82
N ILE A 2 -0.20 17.17 -2.06
CA ILE A 2 0.30 16.76 -3.38
C ILE A 2 -0.85 16.19 -4.22
N GLN A 3 -0.85 16.46 -5.52
CA GLN A 3 -1.81 15.90 -6.49
C GLN A 3 -1.10 14.88 -7.38
N ILE A 4 -1.64 13.67 -7.51
CA ILE A 4 -1.06 12.60 -8.33
C ILE A 4 -2.10 12.06 -9.31
N ASP A 5 -1.78 12.13 -10.59
CA ASP A 5 -2.57 11.50 -11.65
C ASP A 5 -2.22 10.01 -11.75
N GLY A 6 -3.15 9.17 -11.31
CA GLY A 6 -3.08 7.70 -11.31
C GLY A 6 -3.13 7.06 -12.70
N SER A 7 -3.29 7.85 -13.78
CA SER A 7 -3.22 7.38 -15.17
C SER A 7 -1.81 7.41 -15.77
N ILE A 8 -0.86 8.10 -15.12
CA ILE A 8 0.52 8.22 -15.59
C ILE A 8 1.19 6.84 -15.69
N GLY A 9 2.04 6.68 -16.72
CA GLY A 9 2.74 5.42 -16.99
C GLY A 9 1.77 4.27 -17.26
N GLU A 10 1.98 3.14 -16.57
CA GLU A 10 1.16 1.94 -16.69
C GLU A 10 -0.29 2.11 -16.19
N GLY A 11 -0.60 3.20 -15.47
CA GLY A 11 -1.92 3.41 -14.86
C GLY A 11 -2.35 2.24 -13.97
N GLY A 12 -1.41 1.66 -13.22
CA GLY A 12 -1.59 0.46 -12.41
C GLY A 12 -1.89 0.74 -10.94
N GLY A 13 -1.87 -0.31 -10.12
CA GLY A 13 -1.96 -0.17 -8.66
C GLY A 13 -0.66 0.26 -7.99
N GLN A 14 0.46 0.26 -8.71
CA GLN A 14 1.78 0.59 -8.16
C GLN A 14 1.88 2.06 -7.75
N ILE A 15 1.47 2.98 -8.63
CA ILE A 15 1.50 4.42 -8.35
C ILE A 15 0.74 4.75 -7.06
N LEU A 16 -0.43 4.13 -6.86
CA LEU A 16 -1.24 4.28 -5.66
C LEU A 16 -0.49 3.82 -4.40
N ARG A 17 0.07 2.59 -4.42
CA ARG A 17 0.78 2.04 -3.25
C ARG A 17 1.99 2.90 -2.87
N THR A 18 2.81 3.27 -3.86
CA THR A 18 3.98 4.10 -3.65
C THR A 18 3.59 5.49 -3.14
N SER A 19 2.57 6.12 -3.72
CA SER A 19 2.13 7.46 -3.32
C SER A 19 1.67 7.51 -1.87
N ILE A 20 0.92 6.50 -1.42
CA ILE A 20 0.44 6.41 -0.04
C ILE A 20 1.59 6.13 0.93
N ALA A 21 2.47 5.21 0.58
CA ALA A 21 3.66 4.92 1.38
C ALA A 21 4.53 6.17 1.55
N MET A 22 4.80 6.88 0.45
CA MET A 22 5.57 8.13 0.49
C MET A 22 4.86 9.22 1.28
N SER A 23 3.54 9.39 1.11
CA SER A 23 2.75 10.33 1.90
C SER A 23 2.88 10.07 3.40
N ALA A 24 2.80 8.81 3.83
CA ALA A 24 3.00 8.44 5.22
C ALA A 24 4.41 8.79 5.73
N ILE A 25 5.45 8.52 4.95
CA ILE A 25 6.84 8.77 5.35
C ILE A 25 7.14 10.28 5.39
N THR A 26 6.69 11.04 4.39
CA THR A 26 6.97 12.48 4.28
C THR A 26 5.97 13.35 5.04
N GLN A 27 5.00 12.74 5.74
CA GLN A 27 3.93 13.42 6.45
C GLN A 27 3.20 14.47 5.58
N THR A 28 3.15 14.24 4.28
CA THR A 28 2.57 15.18 3.31
C THR A 28 1.28 14.61 2.75
N PRO A 29 0.11 15.27 2.95
CA PRO A 29 -1.15 14.80 2.41
C PRO A 29 -1.13 14.67 0.89
N VAL A 30 -1.80 13.64 0.36
CA VAL A 30 -1.85 13.35 -1.09
C VAL A 30 -3.28 13.11 -1.55
N ARG A 31 -3.64 13.69 -2.71
CA ARG A 31 -4.84 13.37 -3.48
C ARG A 31 -4.42 12.63 -4.74
N ILE A 32 -5.04 11.48 -4.98
CA ILE A 32 -4.72 10.61 -6.12
C ILE A 32 -6.01 10.45 -6.92
N PHE A 33 -6.02 10.90 -8.16
CA PHE A 33 -7.17 10.84 -9.08
C PHE A 33 -6.85 9.95 -10.28
N ASN A 34 -7.83 9.66 -11.14
CA ASN A 34 -7.69 8.75 -12.29
C ASN A 34 -7.12 7.35 -11.93
N ILE A 35 -7.45 6.85 -10.74
CA ILE A 35 -6.90 5.59 -10.24
C ILE A 35 -7.27 4.45 -11.18
N ARG A 36 -6.24 3.83 -11.77
CA ARG A 36 -6.38 2.69 -12.69
C ARG A 36 -7.24 2.98 -13.92
N ALA A 37 -7.27 4.23 -14.38
CA ALA A 37 -8.08 4.66 -15.54
C ALA A 37 -7.79 3.85 -16.82
N LYS A 38 -6.56 3.36 -17.00
CA LYS A 38 -6.12 2.57 -18.18
C LYS A 38 -6.36 1.06 -18.05
N ARG A 39 -7.05 0.58 -17.01
CA ARG A 39 -7.31 -0.85 -16.79
C ARG A 39 -8.75 -1.19 -17.13
N ARG A 40 -8.99 -2.41 -17.63
CA ARG A 40 -10.35 -2.93 -17.97
C ARG A 40 -11.39 -2.69 -16.87
N ASN A 41 -10.97 -2.84 -15.60
CA ASN A 41 -11.80 -2.52 -14.43
C ASN A 41 -11.11 -1.38 -13.68
N PRO A 42 -11.46 -0.10 -13.90
CA PRO A 42 -10.86 1.04 -13.23
C PRO A 42 -11.12 1.09 -11.71
N GLY A 43 -10.47 2.04 -11.03
CA GLY A 43 -10.65 2.32 -9.62
C GLY A 43 -10.05 1.30 -8.66
N LEU A 44 -10.31 1.46 -7.36
CA LEU A 44 -9.79 0.61 -6.31
C LEU A 44 -10.35 -0.83 -6.40
N ARG A 45 -9.51 -1.81 -6.07
CA ARG A 45 -9.87 -3.23 -5.93
C ARG A 45 -9.57 -3.63 -4.49
N ALA A 46 -9.99 -4.83 -4.08
CA ALA A 46 -9.80 -5.32 -2.71
C ALA A 46 -8.36 -5.14 -2.21
N GLN A 47 -7.35 -5.56 -2.99
CA GLN A 47 -5.94 -5.41 -2.59
C GLN A 47 -5.50 -3.94 -2.42
N HIS A 48 -6.01 -3.03 -3.27
CA HIS A 48 -5.69 -1.60 -3.19
C HIS A 48 -6.30 -0.99 -1.94
N LEU A 49 -7.58 -1.29 -1.69
CA LEU A 49 -8.30 -0.82 -0.52
C LEU A 49 -7.65 -1.31 0.77
N HIS A 50 -7.25 -2.58 0.84
CA HIS A 50 -6.58 -3.12 2.02
C HIS A 50 -5.17 -2.53 2.18
N ALA A 51 -4.42 -2.29 1.11
CA ALA A 51 -3.15 -1.55 1.21
C ALA A 51 -3.36 -0.14 1.79
N ILE A 52 -4.33 0.64 1.27
CA ILE A 52 -4.68 1.97 1.78
C ILE A 52 -5.04 1.89 3.28
N LYS A 53 -5.96 0.99 3.65
CA LYS A 53 -6.40 0.82 5.04
C LYS A 53 -5.27 0.39 5.97
N SER A 54 -4.35 -0.43 5.49
CA SER A 54 -3.23 -0.89 6.30
C SER A 54 -2.26 0.25 6.60
N VAL A 55 -1.87 1.04 5.58
CA VAL A 55 -1.00 2.21 5.80
C VAL A 55 -1.73 3.26 6.64
N LYS A 56 -3.04 3.46 6.41
CA LYS A 56 -3.88 4.31 7.26
C LYS A 56 -3.75 3.94 8.73
N ASN A 57 -3.89 2.65 9.07
CA ASN A 57 -3.83 2.19 10.45
C ASN A 57 -2.43 2.36 11.04
N LEU A 58 -1.38 2.15 10.23
CA LEU A 58 0.00 2.29 10.66
C LEU A 58 0.39 3.73 11.05
N CYS A 59 -0.21 4.72 10.39
CA CYS A 59 0.10 6.15 10.61
C CYS A 59 -1.13 6.97 11.04
N ASN A 60 -2.15 6.32 11.62
CA ASN A 60 -3.40 6.95 12.08
C ASN A 60 -4.02 7.97 11.09
N ALA A 61 -3.96 7.68 9.78
CA ALA A 61 -4.35 8.64 8.75
C ALA A 61 -5.87 8.86 8.67
N ARG A 62 -6.27 10.03 8.16
CA ARG A 62 -7.61 10.25 7.61
C ARG A 62 -7.60 9.93 6.12
N VAL A 63 -8.62 9.20 5.66
CA VAL A 63 -8.73 8.82 4.25
C VAL A 63 -10.15 9.07 3.76
N ILE A 64 -10.28 9.77 2.63
CA ILE A 64 -11.55 10.09 1.97
C ILE A 64 -11.69 9.22 0.72
N ASN A 65 -12.92 8.75 0.46
CA ASN A 65 -13.28 7.95 -0.72
C ASN A 65 -12.57 6.58 -0.85
N ALA A 66 -12.00 6.03 0.22
CA ALA A 66 -11.44 4.68 0.22
C ALA A 66 -12.53 3.59 0.20
N ARG A 67 -13.09 3.34 -0.98
CA ARG A 67 -14.07 2.27 -1.28
C ARG A 67 -13.72 1.56 -2.59
N ILE A 68 -14.15 0.30 -2.73
CA ILE A 68 -13.97 -0.44 -4.00
C ILE A 68 -14.60 0.35 -5.15
N GLY A 69 -13.93 0.39 -6.29
CA GLY A 69 -14.36 1.13 -7.48
C GLY A 69 -14.03 2.62 -7.45
N SER A 70 -13.58 3.18 -6.32
CA SER A 70 -13.22 4.61 -6.29
C SER A 70 -12.08 4.91 -7.26
N THR A 71 -12.25 5.93 -8.08
CA THR A 71 -11.25 6.45 -9.03
C THR A 71 -10.42 7.58 -8.44
N GLU A 72 -10.76 8.00 -7.21
CA GLU A 72 -10.09 9.08 -6.51
C GLU A 72 -10.08 8.84 -4.99
N ILE A 73 -8.97 9.20 -4.33
CA ILE A 73 -8.88 9.25 -2.87
C ILE A 73 -8.08 10.46 -2.40
N GLU A 74 -8.32 10.85 -1.16
CA GLU A 74 -7.40 11.71 -0.39
C GLU A 74 -6.86 10.92 0.81
N PHE A 75 -5.56 11.01 1.03
CA PHE A 75 -4.86 10.38 2.14
C PHE A 75 -4.10 11.45 2.92
N ILE A 76 -4.42 11.59 4.20
CA ILE A 76 -3.90 12.61 5.10
C ILE A 76 -3.22 11.90 6.26
N PRO A 77 -1.89 11.75 6.23
CA PRO A 77 -1.13 10.99 7.22
C PRO A 77 -1.08 11.71 8.57
N ASN A 78 -0.87 10.94 9.64
CA ASN A 78 -0.38 11.40 10.92
C ASN A 78 0.89 10.61 11.27
N GLU A 79 1.39 10.79 12.49
CA GLU A 79 2.60 10.13 12.97
C GLU A 79 2.53 8.59 12.87
N ILE A 80 3.64 7.99 12.45
CA ILE A 80 3.81 6.54 12.37
C ILE A 80 4.22 6.01 13.75
N SER A 81 3.37 5.19 14.37
CA SER A 81 3.63 4.64 15.70
C SER A 81 4.22 3.23 15.67
N GLY A 82 3.98 2.44 14.63
CA GLY A 82 4.34 1.01 14.64
C GLY A 82 3.37 0.16 15.49
N GLY A 83 3.76 -1.06 15.86
CA GLY A 83 2.93 -2.00 16.63
C GLY A 83 2.50 -3.27 15.89
N ARG A 84 1.43 -3.93 16.36
CA ARG A 84 0.92 -5.19 15.79
C ARG A 84 -0.27 -4.95 14.88
N PHE A 85 -0.17 -5.38 13.63
CA PHE A 85 -1.21 -5.22 12.63
C PHE A 85 -1.65 -6.58 12.07
N ASN A 86 -2.95 -6.86 12.18
CA ASN A 86 -3.58 -8.03 11.55
C ASN A 86 -4.43 -7.56 10.36
N ILE A 87 -4.06 -7.99 9.16
CA ILE A 87 -4.70 -7.57 7.91
C ILE A 87 -5.27 -8.80 7.23
N ASP A 88 -6.58 -8.83 7.03
CA ASP A 88 -7.24 -9.82 6.19
C ASP A 88 -7.68 -9.14 4.89
N VAL A 89 -7.14 -9.59 3.76
CA VAL A 89 -7.49 -9.06 2.43
C VAL A 89 -8.89 -9.54 1.99
N GLY A 90 -9.44 -10.57 2.65
CA GLY A 90 -10.78 -11.13 2.44
C GLY A 90 -10.96 -11.85 1.10
N THR A 91 -9.90 -11.94 0.30
CA THR A 91 -9.87 -12.53 -1.05
C THR A 91 -8.47 -13.09 -1.31
N ALA A 92 -8.27 -13.73 -2.46
CA ALA A 92 -6.94 -14.08 -2.98
C ALA A 92 -6.12 -12.86 -3.47
N GLY A 93 -6.37 -11.65 -2.94
CA GLY A 93 -5.55 -10.49 -3.24
C GLY A 93 -4.12 -10.67 -2.72
N SER A 94 -3.12 -10.16 -3.46
CA SER A 94 -1.72 -10.45 -3.17
C SER A 94 -1.27 -9.87 -1.83
N VAL A 95 -0.82 -10.73 -0.91
CA VAL A 95 -0.23 -10.31 0.36
C VAL A 95 1.06 -9.51 0.15
N THR A 96 1.84 -9.85 -0.87
CA THR A 96 3.13 -9.21 -1.17
C THR A 96 2.95 -7.77 -1.64
N LEU A 97 1.86 -7.45 -2.34
CA LEU A 97 1.55 -6.08 -2.76
C LEU A 97 1.03 -5.22 -1.62
N VAL A 98 0.25 -5.80 -0.69
CA VAL A 98 -0.13 -5.10 0.55
C VAL A 98 1.12 -4.81 1.39
N LEU A 99 1.99 -5.82 1.55
CA LEU A 99 3.25 -5.67 2.25
C LEU A 99 4.16 -4.61 1.60
N GLN A 100 4.22 -4.55 0.27
CA GLN A 100 5.02 -3.53 -0.43
C GLN A 100 4.59 -2.09 -0.08
N ALA A 101 3.29 -1.84 0.15
CA ALA A 101 2.81 -0.52 0.56
C ALA A 101 3.15 -0.21 2.03
N LEU A 102 3.25 -1.24 2.87
CA LEU A 102 3.54 -1.11 4.31
C LEU A 102 5.03 -1.08 4.63
N MET A 103 5.85 -1.74 3.80
CA MET A 103 7.24 -2.02 4.14
C MET A 103 8.03 -0.72 4.35
N LEU A 104 7.89 0.27 3.47
CA LEU A 104 8.61 1.53 3.62
C LEU A 104 8.16 2.34 4.85
N PRO A 105 6.85 2.58 5.09
CA PRO A 105 6.42 3.25 6.32
C PRO A 105 6.77 2.47 7.61
N ALA A 106 6.73 1.14 7.58
CA ALA A 106 7.06 0.31 8.74
C ALA A 106 8.54 0.38 9.12
N LEU A 107 9.44 0.60 8.15
CA LEU A 107 10.88 0.76 8.41
C LEU A 107 11.22 2.04 9.18
N VAL A 108 10.38 3.07 9.07
CA VAL A 108 10.58 4.38 9.75
C VAL A 108 9.68 4.53 11.00
N ALA A 109 9.00 3.47 11.41
CA ALA A 109 8.16 3.49 12.60
C ALA A 109 9.00 3.64 13.87
N LYS A 110 8.49 4.38 14.86
CA LYS A 110 9.16 4.57 16.16
C LYS A 110 9.28 3.26 16.94
N ASP A 111 8.24 2.44 16.92
CA ASP A 111 8.19 1.16 17.62
C ASP A 111 8.30 -0.04 16.67
N SER A 112 8.71 -1.18 17.23
CA SER A 112 8.77 -2.43 16.46
C SER A 112 7.42 -2.73 15.79
N THR A 113 7.48 -3.11 14.52
CA THR A 113 6.28 -3.35 13.71
C THR A 113 6.16 -4.82 13.33
N ILE A 114 5.08 -5.47 13.75
CA ILE A 114 4.77 -6.86 13.41
C ILE A 114 3.50 -6.87 12.57
N ILE A 115 3.59 -7.37 11.35
CA ILE A 115 2.49 -7.37 10.37
C ILE A 115 2.13 -8.81 10.03
N LYS A 116 0.90 -9.20 10.30
CA LYS A 116 0.31 -10.47 9.87
C LYS A 116 -0.71 -10.20 8.76
N ILE A 117 -0.50 -10.78 7.58
CA ILE A 117 -1.37 -10.59 6.42
C ILE A 117 -1.96 -11.94 5.99
N ARG A 118 -3.27 -12.01 5.83
CA ARG A 118 -3.99 -13.14 5.22
C ARG A 118 -4.49 -12.74 3.83
N GLY A 119 -4.19 -13.56 2.83
CA GLY A 119 -4.54 -13.34 1.43
C GLY A 119 -3.84 -14.34 0.51
N GLY A 120 -3.71 -14.01 -0.78
CA GLY A 120 -2.98 -14.86 -1.73
C GLY A 120 -1.47 -14.68 -1.62
N THR A 121 -0.73 -15.78 -1.43
CA THR A 121 0.75 -15.82 -1.38
C THR A 121 1.38 -15.96 -2.77
N ASP A 122 0.68 -16.63 -3.68
CA ASP A 122 1.14 -17.01 -5.02
C ASP A 122 0.02 -16.71 -6.03
N VAL A 123 -0.05 -15.46 -6.48
CA VAL A 123 -1.10 -15.01 -7.40
C VAL A 123 -0.51 -14.32 -8.61
N LYS A 124 -1.22 -14.38 -9.74
CA LYS A 124 -0.75 -13.79 -11.00
C LYS A 124 -0.53 -12.28 -10.83
N TRP A 125 0.47 -11.75 -11.53
CA TRP A 125 0.78 -10.32 -11.60
C TRP A 125 1.23 -9.71 -10.27
N SER A 126 1.78 -10.52 -9.38
CA SER A 126 2.50 -10.08 -8.19
C SER A 126 3.71 -10.98 -7.93
N PRO A 127 4.72 -10.49 -7.17
CA PRO A 127 5.79 -11.36 -6.70
C PRO A 127 5.21 -12.43 -5.77
N PRO A 128 5.62 -13.71 -5.91
CA PRO A 128 5.28 -14.75 -4.94
C PRO A 128 5.96 -14.44 -3.60
N ILE A 129 5.41 -14.98 -2.50
CA ILE A 129 5.94 -14.71 -1.15
C ILE A 129 7.40 -15.14 -0.99
N ASP A 130 7.81 -16.22 -1.66
CA ASP A 130 9.19 -16.72 -1.61
C ASP A 130 10.17 -15.78 -2.31
N TYR A 131 9.74 -15.02 -3.33
CA TYR A 131 10.59 -13.98 -3.92
C TYR A 131 10.90 -12.88 -2.90
N LEU A 132 9.92 -12.48 -2.08
CA LEU A 132 10.17 -11.53 -1.01
C LEU A 132 11.13 -12.11 0.03
N ARG A 133 10.91 -13.36 0.44
CA ARG A 133 11.71 -14.03 1.48
C ARG A 133 13.16 -14.26 1.07
N PHE A 134 13.39 -14.73 -0.16
CA PHE A 134 14.71 -15.19 -0.59
C PHE A 134 15.45 -14.19 -1.49
N VAL A 135 14.79 -13.16 -2.02
CA VAL A 135 15.43 -12.14 -2.88
C VAL A 135 15.28 -10.73 -2.30
N THR A 136 14.06 -10.24 -2.13
CA THR A 136 13.85 -8.83 -1.76
C THR A 136 14.38 -8.51 -0.35
N LEU A 137 13.98 -9.27 0.67
CA LEU A 137 14.38 -9.01 2.05
C LEU A 137 15.90 -9.20 2.27
N PRO A 138 16.56 -10.23 1.71
CA PRO A 138 18.02 -10.34 1.79
C PRO A 138 18.77 -9.17 1.16
N ILE A 139 18.25 -8.59 0.08
CA ILE A 139 18.85 -7.39 -0.54
C ILE A 139 18.61 -6.18 0.35
N LEU A 140 17.39 -5.96 0.85
CA LEU A 140 17.07 -4.82 1.70
C LEU A 140 17.89 -4.81 2.99
N ARG A 141 18.15 -5.98 3.60
CA ARG A 141 19.01 -6.12 4.79
C ARG A 141 20.44 -5.61 4.57
N LYS A 142 20.92 -5.51 3.32
CA LYS A 142 22.24 -4.92 3.02
C LYS A 142 22.26 -3.40 3.17
N PHE A 143 21.10 -2.74 3.26
CA PHE A 143 20.97 -1.29 3.39
C PHE A 143 20.69 -0.81 4.82
N GLY A 144 20.64 -1.73 5.81
CA GLY A 144 20.28 -1.46 7.20
C GLY A 144 18.98 -2.15 7.60
#